data_AF-A0A832H4V9-F1
#
_entry.id   AF-A0A832H4V9-F1
#
_cell.length_a   1.000
_cell.length_b   1.000
_cell.length_c   1.000
_cell.angle_alpha   90.00
_cell.angle_beta   90.00
_cell.angle_gamma   90.00
#
_symmetry.space_group_name_H-M   'P 1'
#
loop_
_entity.id
_entity.type
_entity.pdbx_description
1 polymer ?
#
loop_
_entity_poly.entity_id
_entity_poly.type
_entity_poly.pdbx_seq_one_letter_code
_entity_poly.pdbx_strand_id
1 'polypeptide(L)'
;ILSERRSSIAVAIREAEERKQQAAAALADEQQKLAQAQQEAARIRTSADERASATKAAILEQAERDIQRLRESVTQDVDTERARAIAELRQRITTLALQKAESELPSRLNDDVQRSIVDRSISMLGGAS
;
A
#
# COMPACT_ATOMS: atom_id res chain seq x y z
N ILE A 1 31.32 62.11 -58.66
CA ILE A 1 31.76 60.73 -58.99
C ILE A 1 32.80 60.17 -58.01
N LEU A 2 34.07 60.62 -57.97
CA LEU A 2 35.08 60.03 -57.05
C LEU A 2 34.79 60.24 -55.55
N SER A 3 34.34 61.45 -55.17
CA SER A 3 33.93 61.77 -53.79
C SER A 3 32.76 60.91 -53.31
N GLU A 4 31.79 60.70 -54.20
CA GLU A 4 30.56 59.94 -53.98
C GLU A 4 30.83 58.45 -53.76
N ARG A 5 31.72 57.85 -54.58
CA ARG A 5 32.22 56.48 -54.36
C ARG A 5 32.96 56.35 -53.03
N ARG A 6 33.74 57.35 -52.64
CA ARG A 6 34.49 57.30 -51.38
C ARG A 6 33.56 57.34 -50.17
N SER A 7 32.51 58.16 -50.24
CA SER A 7 31.46 58.24 -49.23
C SER A 7 30.68 56.92 -49.12
N SER A 8 30.25 56.34 -50.25
CA SER A 8 29.50 55.07 -50.22
C SER A 8 30.31 53.91 -49.66
N ILE A 9 31.62 53.84 -49.98
CA ILE A 9 32.53 52.83 -49.42
C ILE A 9 32.70 53.04 -47.91
N ALA A 10 32.87 54.28 -47.44
CA ALA A 10 32.99 54.57 -46.02
C ALA A 10 31.73 54.19 -45.23
N VAL A 11 30.55 54.47 -45.78
CA VAL A 11 29.26 54.06 -45.20
C VAL A 11 29.15 52.53 -45.17
N ALA A 12 29.44 51.85 -46.27
CA ALA A 12 29.38 50.39 -46.34
C ALA A 12 30.34 49.69 -45.35
N ILE A 13 31.54 50.25 -45.15
CA ILE A 13 32.50 49.76 -44.14
C ILE A 13 31.94 49.95 -42.73
N ARG A 14 31.42 51.14 -42.41
CA ARG A 14 30.85 51.42 -41.07
C ARG A 14 29.66 50.51 -40.78
N GLU A 15 28.75 50.33 -41.73
CA GLU A 15 27.63 49.39 -41.58
C GLU A 15 28.11 47.94 -41.41
N ALA A 16 29.15 47.52 -42.12
CA ALA A 16 29.72 46.18 -41.95
C ALA A 16 30.33 45.98 -40.57
N GLU A 17 31.02 46.99 -40.03
CA GLU A 17 31.57 46.98 -38.67
C GLU A 17 30.46 46.94 -37.61
N GLU A 18 29.41 47.75 -37.76
CA GLU A 18 28.25 47.74 -36.86
C GLU A 18 27.54 46.39 -36.87
N ARG A 19 27.27 45.82 -38.06
CA ARG A 19 26.69 44.48 -38.18
C ARG A 19 27.56 43.41 -37.53
N LYS A 20 28.88 43.49 -37.69
CA LYS A 20 29.83 42.56 -37.05
C LYS A 20 29.79 42.67 -35.53
N GLN A 21 29.76 43.89 -34.99
CA GLN A 21 29.67 44.11 -33.54
C GLN A 21 28.34 43.61 -32.98
N GLN A 22 27.22 43.89 -33.64
CA GLN A 22 25.90 43.39 -33.25
C GLN A 22 25.84 41.86 -33.28
N ALA A 23 26.37 41.22 -34.32
CA ALA A 23 26.43 39.77 -34.42
C ALA A 23 27.31 39.14 -33.33
N ALA A 24 28.45 39.76 -33.01
CA ALA A 24 29.32 39.30 -31.93
C ALA A 24 28.64 39.42 -30.56
N ALA A 25 27.92 40.51 -30.30
CA ALA A 25 27.16 40.70 -29.07
C ALA A 25 26.03 39.67 -28.95
N ALA A 26 25.26 39.45 -30.03
CA ALA A 26 24.21 38.44 -30.06
C ALA A 26 24.77 37.02 -29.85
N LEU A 27 25.91 36.69 -30.47
CA LEU A 27 26.55 35.40 -30.26
C LEU A 27 26.97 35.19 -28.80
N ALA A 28 27.54 36.21 -28.15
CA ALA A 28 27.94 36.13 -26.75
C ALA A 28 26.74 35.92 -25.82
N ASP A 29 25.63 36.63 -26.07
CA ASP A 29 24.38 36.48 -25.31
C ASP A 29 23.79 35.07 -25.48
N GLU A 30 23.73 34.56 -26.71
CA GLU A 30 23.22 33.20 -26.96
C GLU A 30 24.13 32.10 -26.38
N GLN A 31 25.45 32.29 -26.40
CA GLN A 31 26.39 31.38 -25.72
C GLN A 31 26.17 31.37 -24.21
N GLN A 32 25.92 32.54 -23.60
CA GLN A 32 25.60 32.63 -22.19
C GLN A 32 24.28 31.92 -21.86
N LYS A 33 23.22 32.14 -22.66
CA LYS A 33 21.93 31.46 -22.50
C LYS A 33 22.08 29.94 -22.63
N LEU A 34 22.87 29.48 -23.61
CA LEU A 34 23.14 28.06 -23.81
C LEU A 34 23.83 27.45 -22.59
N ALA A 35 24.86 28.12 -22.04
CA ALA A 35 25.55 27.64 -20.84
C ALA A 35 24.62 27.57 -19.64
N GLN A 36 23.76 28.57 -19.44
CA GLN A 36 22.75 28.57 -18.38
C GLN A 36 21.73 27.44 -18.57
N ALA A 37 21.24 27.23 -19.79
CA ALA A 37 20.31 26.16 -20.11
C ALA A 37 20.93 24.76 -19.89
N GLN A 38 22.20 24.58 -20.23
CA GLN A 38 22.93 23.34 -19.96
C GLN A 38 23.10 23.08 -18.46
N GLN A 39 23.43 24.13 -17.69
CA GLN A 39 23.54 24.02 -16.23
C GLN A 39 22.18 23.66 -15.60
N GLU A 40 21.11 24.28 -16.06
CA GLU A 40 19.77 24.01 -15.56
C GLU A 40 19.31 22.59 -15.94
N ALA A 41 19.57 22.16 -17.17
CA ALA A 41 19.30 20.79 -17.59
C ALA A 41 20.05 19.76 -16.74
N ALA A 42 21.32 20.03 -16.39
CA ALA A 42 22.08 19.18 -15.48
C ALA A 42 21.45 19.13 -14.08
N ARG A 43 21.05 20.28 -13.52
CA ARG A 43 20.36 20.34 -12.22
C ARG A 43 19.05 19.57 -12.22
N ILE A 44 18.25 19.71 -13.29
CA ILE A 44 16.99 18.99 -13.45
C ILE A 44 17.23 17.48 -13.45
N ARG A 45 18.25 17.01 -14.18
CA ARG A 45 18.60 15.57 -14.21
C ARG A 45 19.00 15.06 -12.84
N THR A 46 19.93 15.74 -12.15
CA THR A 46 20.34 15.33 -10.81
C THR A 46 19.16 15.30 -9.84
N SER A 47 18.31 16.33 -9.85
CA SER A 47 17.13 16.37 -8.99
C SER A 47 16.13 15.26 -9.32
N ALA A 48 15.97 14.93 -10.61
CA ALA A 48 15.11 13.83 -11.04
C ALA A 48 15.64 12.48 -10.54
N ASP A 49 16.95 12.24 -10.63
CA ASP A 49 17.58 11.00 -10.16
C ASP A 49 17.46 10.86 -8.63
N GLU A 50 17.71 11.94 -7.89
CA GLU A 50 17.54 11.97 -6.43
C GLU A 50 16.08 11.67 -6.03
N ARG A 51 15.11 12.31 -6.69
CA ARG A 51 13.67 12.07 -6.45
C ARG A 51 13.26 10.66 -6.82
N ALA A 52 13.78 10.11 -7.91
CA ALA A 52 13.50 8.75 -8.32
C ALA A 52 14.02 7.75 -7.28
N SER A 53 15.25 7.95 -6.79
CA SER A 53 15.84 7.13 -5.72
C SER A 53 15.04 7.22 -4.43
N ALA A 54 14.68 8.43 -4.00
CA ALA A 54 13.87 8.64 -2.79
C ALA A 54 12.48 8.00 -2.90
N THR A 55 11.81 8.18 -4.05
CA THR A 55 10.50 7.57 -4.30
C THR A 55 10.59 6.04 -4.30
N LYS A 56 11.63 5.47 -4.92
CA LYS A 56 11.85 4.02 -4.91
C LYS A 56 12.03 3.50 -3.48
N ALA A 57 12.85 4.17 -2.67
CA ALA A 57 13.06 3.79 -1.28
C ALA A 57 11.75 3.84 -0.46
N ALA A 58 10.98 4.92 -0.62
CA ALA A 58 9.69 5.08 0.05
C ALA A 58 8.66 4.02 -0.36
N ILE A 59 8.60 3.66 -1.65
CA ILE A 59 7.73 2.58 -2.14
C ILE A 59 8.13 1.23 -1.53
N LEU A 60 9.43 0.92 -1.48
CA LEU A 60 9.92 -0.33 -0.89
C LEU A 60 9.60 -0.41 0.60
N GLU A 61 9.88 0.66 1.36
CA GLU A 61 9.58 0.74 2.78
C GLU A 61 8.06 0.59 3.04
N GLN A 62 7.24 1.24 2.21
CA GLN A 62 5.79 1.11 2.31
C GLN A 62 5.32 -0.31 1.99
N ALA A 63 5.86 -0.94 0.95
CA ALA A 63 5.54 -2.32 0.60
C ALA A 63 5.92 -3.30 1.71
N GLU A 64 7.08 -3.11 2.36
CA GLU A 64 7.49 -3.92 3.51
C GLU A 64 6.52 -3.77 4.69
N ARG A 65 6.12 -2.53 5.01
CA ARG A 65 5.08 -2.26 6.03
C ARG A 65 3.75 -2.93 5.68
N ASP A 66 3.34 -2.87 4.42
CA ASP A 66 2.08 -3.44 3.95
C ASP A 66 2.11 -4.97 4.04
N ILE A 67 3.22 -5.61 3.65
CA ILE A 67 3.43 -7.05 3.77
C ILE A 67 3.39 -7.48 5.25
N GLN A 68 4.03 -6.72 6.13
CA GLN A 68 4.03 -7.03 7.56
C GLN A 68 2.61 -6.98 8.15
N ARG A 69 1.87 -5.90 7.86
CA ARG A 69 0.46 -5.76 8.29
C ARG A 69 -0.42 -6.87 7.71
N LEU A 70 -0.22 -7.24 6.45
CA LEU A 70 -0.96 -8.32 5.81
C LEU A 70 -0.69 -9.65 6.53
N ARG A 71 0.57 -9.96 6.85
CA ARG A 71 0.93 -11.19 7.58
C ARG A 71 0.30 -11.24 8.98
N GLU A 72 0.30 -10.12 9.69
CA GLU A 72 -0.33 -10.00 11.00
C GLU A 72 -1.84 -10.22 10.90
N SER A 73 -2.52 -9.58 9.94
CA SER A 73 -3.96 -9.76 9.69
C SER A 73 -4.27 -11.21 9.34
N VAL A 74 -3.53 -11.82 8.42
CA VAL A 74 -3.75 -13.23 8.01
C VAL A 74 -3.59 -14.18 9.20
N THR A 75 -2.62 -13.94 10.07
CA THR A 75 -2.43 -14.76 11.28
C THR A 75 -3.64 -14.65 12.21
N GLN A 76 -4.11 -13.44 12.46
CA GLN A 76 -5.30 -13.19 13.29
C GLN A 76 -6.57 -13.80 12.69
N ASP A 77 -6.74 -13.70 11.36
CA ASP A 77 -7.88 -14.26 10.64
C ASP A 77 -7.87 -15.81 10.72
N VAL A 78 -6.71 -16.43 10.50
CA VAL A 78 -6.55 -17.89 10.61
C VAL A 78 -6.85 -18.38 12.03
N ASP A 79 -6.37 -17.67 13.05
CA ASP A 79 -6.63 -18.04 14.45
C ASP A 79 -8.12 -17.90 14.79
N THR A 80 -8.77 -16.85 14.30
CA THR A 80 -10.21 -16.61 14.48
C THR A 80 -11.04 -17.71 13.80
N GLU A 81 -10.73 -18.03 12.55
CA GLU A 81 -11.42 -19.08 11.80
C GLU A 81 -11.18 -20.47 12.40
N ARG A 82 -9.97 -20.73 12.92
CA ARG A 82 -9.68 -21.97 13.65
C ARG A 82 -10.51 -22.08 14.93
N ALA A 83 -10.59 -21.00 15.73
CA ALA A 83 -11.40 -20.97 16.94
C ALA A 83 -12.89 -21.20 16.62
N ARG A 84 -13.39 -20.57 15.57
CA ARG A 84 -14.76 -20.76 15.07
C ARG A 84 -15.01 -22.20 14.63
N ALA A 85 -14.14 -22.80 13.82
CA ALA A 85 -14.28 -24.18 13.38
C ALA A 85 -14.30 -25.17 14.56
N ILE A 86 -13.45 -24.95 15.58
CA ILE A 86 -13.45 -25.76 16.80
C ILE A 86 -14.77 -25.61 17.56
N ALA A 87 -15.31 -24.39 17.68
CA ALA A 87 -16.59 -24.14 18.35
C ALA A 87 -17.75 -24.84 17.62
N GLU A 88 -17.80 -24.74 16.30
CA GLU A 88 -18.82 -25.41 15.46
C GLU A 88 -18.73 -26.94 15.59
N LEU A 89 -17.52 -27.51 15.57
CA LEU A 89 -17.31 -28.95 15.78
C LEU A 89 -17.77 -29.39 17.17
N ARG A 90 -17.44 -28.64 18.23
CA ARG A 90 -17.88 -28.93 19.59
C ARG A 90 -19.39 -28.92 19.69
N GLN A 91 -20.05 -27.91 19.13
CA GLN A 91 -21.52 -27.83 19.11
C GLN A 91 -22.11 -29.06 18.41
N ARG A 92 -21.57 -29.44 17.24
CA ARG A 92 -22.06 -30.60 16.50
C ARG A 92 -21.86 -31.92 17.25
N ILE A 93 -20.72 -32.09 17.91
CA ILE A 93 -20.45 -33.27 18.76
C ILE A 93 -21.45 -33.32 19.92
N THR A 94 -21.69 -32.20 20.61
CA THR A 94 -22.67 -32.14 21.70
C THR A 94 -24.07 -32.51 21.21
N THR A 95 -24.51 -31.98 20.08
CA THR A 95 -25.80 -32.34 19.49
C THR A 95 -25.90 -33.83 19.17
N LEU A 96 -24.86 -34.42 18.57
CA LEU A 96 -24.83 -35.85 18.25
C LEU A 96 -24.81 -36.72 19.52
N ALA A 97 -24.09 -36.30 20.56
CA ALA A 97 -24.03 -36.99 21.84
C ALA A 97 -25.39 -36.98 22.55
N LEU A 98 -26.09 -35.84 22.52
CA LEU A 98 -27.46 -35.72 23.05
C LEU A 98 -28.42 -36.61 22.27
N GLN A 99 -28.40 -36.57 20.94
CA GLN A 99 -29.24 -37.44 20.10
C GLN A 99 -29.00 -38.93 20.37
N LYS A 100 -27.73 -39.33 20.58
CA LYS A 100 -27.40 -40.71 20.93
C LYS A 100 -27.86 -41.07 22.35
N ALA A 101 -27.71 -40.17 23.31
CA ALA A 101 -28.20 -40.39 24.67
C ALA A 101 -29.73 -40.53 24.69
N GLU A 102 -30.44 -39.67 23.95
CA GLU A 102 -31.90 -39.75 23.77
C GLU A 102 -32.34 -41.05 23.09
N SER A 103 -31.61 -41.55 22.11
CA SER A 103 -31.95 -42.81 21.43
C SER A 103 -31.64 -44.06 22.26
N GLU A 104 -30.61 -44.03 23.11
CA GLU A 104 -30.30 -45.12 24.04
C GLU A 104 -31.21 -45.11 25.29
N LEU A 105 -31.79 -43.96 25.65
CA LEU A 105 -32.61 -43.78 26.87
C LEU A 105 -33.74 -44.81 27.00
N PRO A 106 -34.57 -45.08 25.97
CA PRO A 106 -35.67 -46.05 26.08
C PRO A 106 -35.20 -47.48 26.32
N SER A 107 -34.02 -47.84 25.78
CA SER A 107 -33.45 -49.18 25.95
C SER A 107 -32.85 -49.42 27.35
N ARG A 108 -32.57 -48.34 28.09
CA ARG A 108 -32.02 -48.39 29.46
C ARG A 108 -33.07 -48.04 30.52
N LEU A 109 -34.27 -47.63 30.12
CA LEU A 109 -35.37 -47.33 31.03
C LEU A 109 -36.03 -48.66 31.45
N ASN A 110 -35.64 -49.17 32.62
CA ASN A 110 -36.35 -50.26 33.30
C ASN A 110 -37.11 -49.71 34.52
N ASP A 111 -38.04 -50.49 35.05
CA ASP A 111 -38.90 -50.06 36.17
C ASP A 111 -38.10 -49.61 37.40
N ASP A 112 -36.93 -50.20 37.66
CA ASP A 112 -36.05 -49.84 38.76
C ASP A 112 -35.37 -48.47 38.56
N VAL A 113 -34.89 -48.19 37.34
CA VAL A 113 -34.31 -46.88 36.96
C VAL A 113 -35.39 -45.81 36.98
N GLN A 114 -36.60 -46.11 36.51
CA GLN A 114 -37.71 -45.16 36.53
C GLN A 114 -38.13 -44.80 37.96
N ARG A 115 -38.27 -45.79 38.86
CA ARG A 115 -38.53 -45.56 40.29
C ARG A 115 -37.41 -44.73 40.93
N SER A 116 -36.14 -45.06 40.66
CA SER A 116 -35.00 -44.30 41.18
C SER A 116 -34.97 -42.85 40.70
N ILE A 117 -35.36 -42.57 39.45
CA ILE A 117 -35.44 -41.20 38.91
C ILE A 117 -36.58 -40.43 39.59
N VAL A 118 -37.73 -41.07 39.80
CA VAL A 118 -38.89 -40.48 40.50
C VAL A 118 -38.53 -40.16 41.95
N ASP A 119 -37.96 -41.12 42.69
CA ASP A 119 -37.56 -40.93 44.09
C ASP A 119 -36.50 -39.82 44.23
N ARG A 120 -35.54 -39.73 43.30
CA ARG A 120 -34.53 -38.68 43.29
C ARG A 120 -35.13 -37.30 42.94
N SER A 121 -36.11 -37.26 42.03
CA SER A 121 -36.83 -36.04 41.68
C SER A 121 -37.68 -35.54 42.84
N ILE A 122 -38.40 -36.45 43.52
CA ILE A 122 -39.16 -36.15 44.74
C ILE A 122 -38.22 -35.70 45.85
N SER A 123 -37.05 -36.31 46.02
CA SER A 123 -36.04 -35.89 47.00
C SER A 123 -35.46 -34.50 46.71
N MET A 124 -35.25 -34.13 45.44
CA MET A 124 -34.81 -32.76 45.09
C MET A 124 -35.92 -31.72 45.32
N LEU A 125 -37.19 -32.09 45.12
CA LEU A 125 -38.33 -31.21 45.36
C LEU A 125 -38.70 -31.11 46.86
N GLY A 126 -38.54 -32.19 47.62
CA GLY A 126 -38.80 -32.27 49.06
C GLY A 126 -37.62 -31.87 49.95
N GLY A 127 -36.40 -31.84 49.41
CA GLY A 127 -35.18 -31.35 50.08
C GLY A 127 -34.86 -29.89 49.81
N ALA A 128 -35.67 -29.21 48.97
CA ALA A 128 -35.67 -27.75 48.82
C ALA A 128 -36.67 -27.09 49.80
N SER A 129 -36.69 -27.57 51.04
CA SER A 129 -37.37 -26.97 52.20
C SER A 129 -36.43 -26.99 53.39
#